data_AF-A0A927S3Z1-F1
#
_entry.id   AF-A0A927S3Z1-F1
#
_cell.length_a   1.000
_cell.length_b   1.000
_cell.length_c   1.000
_cell.angle_alpha   90.00
_cell.angle_beta   90.00
_cell.angle_gamma   90.00
#
_symmetry.space_group_name_H-M   'P 1'
#
loop_
_entity.id
_entity.type
_entity.pdbx_description
1 polymer ?
#
loop_
_entity_poly.entity_id
_entity_poly.type
_entity_poly.pdbx_seq_one_letter_code
_entity_poly.pdbx_strand_id
1 'polypeptide(L)' 'MKGNFFLGNGQFEVREMNLPEPQAHQVLIRNKAAGVCGTDVHIYHGEKERRHGSTPQENSAGSRGHRH' A
#
# COMPACT_ATOMS: atom_id res chain seq x y z
N MET A 1 -7.38 -0.37 11.11
CA MET A 1 -5.95 -0.56 10.74
C MET A 1 -5.55 0.67 9.96
N LYS A 2 -4.29 1.13 10.08
CA LYS A 2 -3.86 2.34 9.37
C LYS A 2 -3.15 1.98 8.06
N GLY A 3 -3.41 2.77 7.02
CA GLY A 3 -2.71 2.69 5.74
C GLY A 3 -2.22 4.07 5.30
N ASN A 4 -1.08 4.12 4.62
CA ASN A 4 -0.54 5.36 4.03
C ASN A 4 -1.03 5.50 2.58
N PHE A 5 -1.62 6.64 2.24
CA PHE A 5 -2.20 6.92 0.93
C PHE A 5 -1.45 8.06 0.25
N PHE A 6 -1.07 7.89 -1.01
CA PHE A 6 -0.52 8.97 -1.81
C PHE A 6 -1.66 9.82 -2.38
N LEU A 7 -1.63 11.13 -2.11
CA LEU A 7 -2.65 12.08 -2.56
C LEU A 7 -2.25 12.82 -3.85
N GLY A 8 -1.05 12.58 -4.39
CA GLY A 8 -0.45 13.39 -5.44
C GLY A 8 0.36 14.57 -4.89
N ASN A 9 1.05 15.28 -5.77
CA ASN A 9 1.84 16.48 -5.42
C ASN A 9 2.81 16.29 -4.24
N GLY A 10 3.43 15.11 -4.13
CA GLY A 10 4.33 14.79 -3.01
C GLY A 10 3.65 14.68 -1.64
N GLN A 11 2.32 14.55 -1.59
CA GLN A 11 1.59 14.46 -0.33
C GLN A 11 1.16 13.03 -0.02
N PHE A 12 1.31 12.66 1.25
CA PHE A 12 0.88 11.38 1.79
C PHE A 12 0.00 11.58 3.02
N GLU A 13 -0.98 10.71 3.21
CA GLU A 13 -1.90 10.76 4.34
C GLU A 13 -2.12 9.37 4.95
N VAL A 14 -2.03 9.28 6.27
CA VAL A 14 -2.35 8.06 7.01
C VAL A 14 -3.82 8.08 7.39
N ARG A 15 -4.58 7.08 6.92
CA ARG A 15 -6.01 6.93 7.22
C ARG A 15 -6.28 5.63 7.95
N GLU A 16 -7.29 5.64 8.82
CA GLU A 16 -7.89 4.41 9.33
C GLU A 16 -8.71 3.72 8.23
N MET A 17 -8.64 2.41 8.20
CA MET A 17 -9.37 1.54 7.28
C MET A 17 -9.76 0.24 7.98
N ASN A 18 -10.80 -0.41 7.48
CA ASN A 18 -11.24 -1.70 7.97
C ASN A 18 -10.24 -2.79 7.55
N LEU A 19 -10.08 -3.80 8.41
CA LEU A 19 -9.35 -5.01 8.05
C LEU A 19 -10.17 -5.78 7.00
N PRO A 20 -9.62 -6.08 5.83
CA PRO A 20 -10.33 -6.88 4.84
C PRO A 20 -10.42 -8.35 5.28
N GLU A 21 -11.51 -9.01 4.93
CA GLU A 21 -11.62 -10.46 5.08
C GLU A 21 -10.81 -11.17 3.98
N PRO A 22 -9.94 -12.13 4.32
CA PRO A 22 -9.17 -12.87 3.33
C PRO A 22 -10.10 -13.79 2.52
N GLN A 23 -9.98 -13.74 1.19
CA GLN A 23 -10.68 -14.67 0.30
C GLN A 23 -9.96 -16.03 0.23
N ALA A 24 -10.55 -16.98 -0.50
CA ALA A 24 -9.91 -18.26 -0.80
C ALA A 24 -8.49 -18.03 -1.36
N HIS A 25 -7.51 -18.76 -0.83
CA HIS A 25 -6.08 -18.65 -1.16
C HIS A 25 -5.39 -17.34 -0.74
N GLN A 26 -6.00 -16.52 0.11
CA GLN A 26 -5.35 -15.34 0.69
C GLN A 26 -5.03 -15.54 2.17
N VAL A 27 -4.04 -14.79 2.67
CA VAL A 27 -3.70 -14.73 4.09
C VAL A 27 -3.64 -13.28 4.55
N LEU A 28 -4.13 -13.03 5.76
CA LEU A 28 -4.05 -11.72 6.41
C LEU A 28 -2.80 -11.69 7.29
N ILE A 29 -1.85 -10.79 6.97
CA ILE A 29 -0.60 -10.66 7.71
C ILE A 29 -0.61 -9.39 8.55
N ARG A 30 -0.26 -9.54 9.84
CA ARG A 30 0.01 -8.40 10.71
C ARG A 30 1.40 -7.85 10.41
N ASN A 31 1.45 -6.73 9.71
CA ASN A 31 2.70 -6.04 9.41
C ASN A 31 3.36 -5.53 10.71
N LYS A 32 4.65 -5.84 10.90
CA LYS A 32 5.47 -5.30 12.00
C LYS A 32 6.31 -4.10 11.55
N ALA A 33 6.72 -4.08 10.28
CA ALA A 33 7.56 -3.04 9.70
C ALA A 33 7.45 -3.06 8.17
N ALA A 34 7.42 -1.89 7.57
CA ALA A 34 7.48 -1.70 6.12
C ALA A 34 8.62 -0.72 5.79
N GLY A 35 9.50 -1.10 4.88
CA GLY A 35 10.55 -0.20 4.38
C GLY A 35 10.01 0.78 3.34
N VAL A 36 10.76 1.86 3.10
CA VAL A 36 10.56 2.76 1.96
C VAL A 36 11.55 2.35 0.87
N CYS A 37 11.06 2.07 -0.32
CA CYS A 37 11.82 1.66 -1.50
C CYS A 37 12.11 2.85 -2.41
N GLY A 38 13.13 2.77 -3.27
CA GLY A 38 13.41 3.81 -4.28
C GLY A 38 12.22 4.08 -5.21
N THR A 39 11.38 3.07 -5.48
CA THR A 39 10.13 3.25 -6.23
C THR A 39 9.16 4.24 -5.55
N ASP A 40 9.14 4.28 -4.22
CA ASP A 40 8.29 5.21 -3.47
C ASP A 40 8.74 6.67 -3.68
N VAL A 41 10.04 6.89 -3.89
CA VAL A 41 10.60 8.21 -4.22
C VAL A 41 10.17 8.67 -5.61
N HIS A 42 10.14 7.77 -6.59
CA HIS A 42 9.62 8.08 -7.93
C HIS A 42 8.11 8.39 -7.90
N ILE A 43 7.35 7.72 -7.03
CA ILE A 43 5.93 8.03 -6.80
C ILE A 43 5.78 9.41 -6.16
N TYR A 44 6.57 9.74 -5.14
CA TYR A 44 6.56 11.04 -4.47
C TYR A 44 6.75 12.20 -5.46
N HIS A 45 7.67 12.06 -6.42
CA HIS A 45 7.94 13.08 -7.44
C HIS A 45 6.97 13.07 -8.63
N GLY A 46 5.95 12.21 -8.63
CA GLY A 46 4.94 12.15 -9.69
C GLY A 46 5.41 11.49 -10.99
N GLU A 47 6.57 10.82 -11.00
CA GLU A 47 7.11 10.16 -12.21
C GLU A 47 6.32 8.91 -12.62
N LYS A 48 5.47 8.40 -11.72
CA LYS A 48 4.49 7.35 -11.99
C LYS A 48 3.12 7.76 -11.49
N GLU A 49 2.37 8.52 -12.30
CA GLU A 49 0.93 8.73 -12.09
C GLU A 49 0.22 7.38 -12.19
N ARG A 50 0.01 6.72 -11.05
CA ARG A 50 -0.91 5.59 -10.95
C ARG A 50 -2.26 6.15 -10.51
N ARG A 51 -3.24 5.96 -11.40
CA ARG A 51 -4.65 6.39 -11.33
C ARG A 51 -5.14 6.70 -9.92
N HIS A 52 -5.61 7.93 -9.79
CA HIS A 52 -6.52 8.45 -8.78
C HIS A 52 -7.51 7.39 -8.26
N GLY A 53 -7.47 7.16 -6.94
CA GLY A 53 -8.43 6.33 -6.21
C GLY A 53 -7.79 5.43 -5.17
N SER A 54 -7.51 5.98 -3.98
CA SER A 54 -7.52 5.24 -2.71
C SER A 54 -6.74 3.92 -2.64
N THR A 55 -5.57 3.78 -3.28
CA THR A 55 -4.76 2.57 -3.11
C THR A 55 -3.71 2.83 -2.01
N PRO A 56 -3.67 2.02 -0.93
CA PRO A 56 -2.60 2.12 0.06
C PRO A 56 -1.25 1.88 -0.62
N GLN A 57 -0.21 2.58 -0.16
CA GLN A 57 1.16 2.36 -0.61
C GLN A 57 1.53 0.88 -0.49
N GLU A 58 2.11 0.30 -1.56
CA GLU A 58 2.32 -1.15 -1.77
C GLU A 58 2.97 -1.87 -0.57
N ASN A 59 3.78 -1.18 0.23
CA ASN A 59 4.51 -1.78 1.35
C ASN A 59 3.64 -2.01 2.60
N SER A 60 2.36 -1.59 2.57
CA SER A 60 1.50 -1.52 3.76
C SER A 60 0.58 -2.73 3.95
N ALA A 61 0.26 -3.51 2.91
CA ALA A 61 -0.76 -4.58 3.00
C ALA A 61 -0.52 -5.78 2.07
N GLY A 62 -0.32 -6.95 2.69
CA GLY A 62 -0.64 -8.28 2.11
C GLY A 62 0.30 -8.81 1.03
N SER A 63 1.25 -9.66 1.41
CA SER A 63 2.01 -10.49 0.47
C SER A 63 1.06 -11.38 -0.35
N ARG A 64 1.02 -11.20 -1.68
CA ARG A 64 0.42 -12.17 -2.61
C ARG A 64 1.23 -13.46 -2.55
N GLY A 65 0.72 -14.48 -1.87
CA GLY A 65 1.26 -15.83 -1.94
C GLY A 65 0.87 -16.47 -3.27
N HIS A 66 1.71 -16.35 -4.29
CA HIS A 66 1.65 -17.25 -5.45
C HIS A 66 2.53 -18.47 -5.11
N ARG A 67 1.91 -19.63 -4.89
CA ARG A 67 2.61 -20.91 -4.92
C ARG A 67 2.18 -21.64 -6.17
N HIS A 68 3.18 -22.08 -6.93
CA HIS A 68 3.09 -23.04 -8.03
C HIS A 68 2.34 -24.30 -7.62
#